data_AF-A0A1V5K0L1-F1
#
_entry.id   AF-A0A1V5K0L1-F1
#
_cell.length_a   1.000
_cell.length_b   1.000
_cell.length_c   1.000
_cell.angle_alpha   90.00
_cell.angle_beta   90.00
_cell.angle_gamma   90.00
#
_symmetry.space_group_name_H-M   'P 1'
#
loop_
_entity.id
_entity.type
_entity.pdbx_description
1 polymer ?
#
loop_
_entity_poly.entity_id
_entity_poly.type
_entity_poly.pdbx_seq_one_letter_code
_entity_poly.pdbx_strand_id
1 'polypeptide(L)'
;MFTGISDICADDSGNFYAVDRSTGVTVIDAMNMTSVLPFSTSSGIDSLYIEWMDGNLYITNEYDNEIYRIPDSGGAQMTVSVSVTAQGYFTPGEIFKFGASLYVVNTLNKKQAIKYDQNLSSAEVINFGANIIDACVYGGALQVLSESAVYKTDGALAVLLKWGDFGEGPGRVFNGKSIAYNTIDGLLYIQDGSTIKKFGE
;
A
#
# COMPACT_ATOMS: atom_id res chain seq x y z
N MET A 1 3.05 -15.71 16.84
CA MET A 1 4.24 -14.83 16.91
C MET A 1 4.61 -14.52 15.48
N PHE A 2 4.76 -13.25 15.11
CA PHE A 2 5.15 -12.86 13.76
C PHE A 2 6.59 -13.29 13.47
N THR A 3 6.82 -13.85 12.30
CA THR A 3 8.15 -14.25 11.80
C THR A 3 8.74 -13.24 10.85
N GLY A 4 7.90 -12.37 10.29
CA GLY A 4 8.29 -11.27 9.43
C GLY A 4 7.05 -10.68 8.78
N ILE A 5 6.72 -9.44 9.14
CA ILE A 5 5.62 -8.72 8.55
C ILE A 5 6.15 -8.03 7.29
N SER A 6 5.52 -8.28 6.14
CA SER A 6 5.87 -7.57 4.91
C SER A 6 5.09 -6.27 4.76
N ASP A 7 3.85 -6.23 5.25
CA ASP A 7 2.95 -5.09 5.12
C ASP A 7 1.77 -5.16 6.11
N ILE A 8 1.11 -4.03 6.35
CA ILE A 8 -0.03 -3.87 7.26
C ILE A 8 -1.06 -2.88 6.73
N CYS A 9 -2.35 -3.13 7.02
CA CYS A 9 -3.41 -2.14 6.85
C CYS A 9 -4.43 -2.21 7.99
N ALA A 10 -5.40 -1.31 7.99
CA ALA A 10 -6.48 -1.29 8.96
C ALA A 10 -7.82 -1.02 8.29
N ASP A 11 -8.91 -1.55 8.86
CA ASP A 11 -10.27 -1.21 8.46
C ASP A 11 -10.84 -0.02 9.25
N ASP A 12 -12.01 0.44 8.82
CA ASP A 12 -12.74 1.53 9.50
C ASP A 12 -13.31 1.12 10.87
N SER A 13 -13.31 -0.17 11.19
CA SER A 13 -13.75 -0.71 12.49
C SER A 13 -12.62 -0.80 13.52
N GLY A 14 -11.38 -0.51 13.11
CA GLY A 14 -10.19 -0.55 13.97
C GLY A 14 -9.53 -1.92 14.06
N ASN A 15 -9.87 -2.86 13.17
CA ASN A 15 -9.13 -4.11 13.03
C ASN A 15 -7.85 -3.86 12.22
N PHE A 16 -6.78 -4.54 12.60
CA PHE A 16 -5.51 -4.52 11.86
C PHE A 16 -5.29 -5.83 11.12
N TYR A 17 -4.75 -5.72 9.92
CA TYR A 17 -4.40 -6.85 9.08
C TYR A 17 -2.92 -6.78 8.80
N ALA A 18 -2.20 -7.87 9.07
CA ALA A 18 -0.78 -7.97 8.83
C ALA A 18 -0.50 -9.19 7.96
N VAL A 19 0.23 -8.98 6.86
CA VAL A 19 0.75 -10.10 6.08
C VAL A 19 2.07 -10.56 6.70
N ASP A 20 2.04 -11.75 7.27
CA ASP A 20 3.17 -12.43 7.87
C ASP A 20 3.67 -13.55 6.95
N ARG A 21 4.97 -13.57 6.73
CA ARG A 21 5.63 -14.49 5.78
C ARG A 21 5.43 -15.98 6.09
N SER A 22 5.01 -16.35 7.30
CA SER A 22 4.78 -17.75 7.67
C SER A 22 3.31 -18.14 7.80
N THR A 23 2.42 -17.17 8.01
CA THR A 23 1.02 -17.43 8.36
C THR A 23 0.01 -16.78 7.41
N GLY A 24 0.46 -15.93 6.48
CA GLY A 24 -0.41 -15.20 5.57
C GLY A 24 -1.01 -13.99 6.27
N VAL A 25 -2.31 -13.76 6.11
CA VAL A 25 -2.99 -12.60 6.71
C VAL A 25 -3.40 -12.90 8.15
N THR A 26 -2.71 -12.29 9.11
CA THR A 26 -3.13 -12.26 10.51
C THR A 26 -4.04 -11.07 10.75
N VAL A 27 -5.20 -11.31 11.36
CA VAL A 27 -6.14 -10.29 11.81
C VAL A 27 -5.95 -10.06 13.31
N ILE A 28 -5.85 -8.80 13.72
CA ILE A 28 -5.91 -8.38 15.12
C ILE A 28 -7.16 -7.53 15.26
N ASP A 29 -8.17 -8.05 15.95
CA ASP A 29 -9.44 -7.34 16.10
C ASP A 29 -9.37 -6.21 17.15
N ALA A 30 -10.43 -5.40 17.23
CA ALA A 30 -10.55 -4.32 18.21
C ALA A 30 -10.48 -4.78 19.68
N MET A 31 -10.66 -6.09 19.95
CA MET A 31 -10.52 -6.72 21.27
C MET A 31 -9.12 -7.30 21.50
N ASN A 32 -8.17 -7.07 20.59
CA ASN A 32 -6.81 -7.62 20.56
C ASN A 32 -6.77 -9.15 20.42
N MET A 33 -7.81 -9.76 19.86
CA MET A 33 -7.81 -11.18 19.54
C MET A 33 -7.17 -11.37 18.17
N THR A 34 -6.32 -12.40 18.08
CA THR A 34 -5.65 -12.75 16.83
C THR A 34 -6.34 -13.92 16.14
N SER A 35 -6.48 -13.81 14.83
CA SER A 35 -6.94 -14.90 13.96
C SER A 35 -6.21 -14.84 12.62
N VAL A 36 -6.41 -15.84 11.77
CA VAL A 36 -5.85 -15.86 10.41
C VAL A 36 -7.01 -15.77 9.43
N LEU A 37 -6.96 -14.82 8.50
CA LEU A 37 -7.92 -14.73 7.42
C LEU A 37 -7.61 -15.82 6.39
N PRO A 38 -8.55 -16.72 6.08
CA PRO A 38 -8.33 -17.75 5.09
C PRO A 38 -8.20 -17.14 3.68
N PHE A 39 -7.07 -17.42 3.03
CA PHE A 39 -6.89 -17.22 1.59
C PHE A 39 -5.88 -18.20 1.03
N SER A 40 -5.84 -18.33 -0.30
CA SER A 40 -4.97 -19.28 -0.98
C SER A 40 -4.14 -18.62 -2.07
N THR A 41 -2.88 -19.01 -2.14
CA THR A 41 -1.90 -18.66 -3.18
C THR A 41 -1.29 -19.94 -3.76
N SER A 42 -0.64 -19.86 -4.92
CA SER A 42 -0.01 -21.02 -5.57
C SER A 42 1.50 -21.11 -5.37
N SER A 43 2.20 -19.98 -5.32
CA SER A 43 3.68 -19.93 -5.34
C SER A 43 4.31 -19.45 -4.04
N GLY A 44 3.52 -19.05 -3.04
CA GLY A 44 4.02 -18.67 -1.71
C GLY A 44 3.37 -17.41 -1.13
N ILE A 45 3.83 -17.01 0.05
CA ILE A 45 3.32 -15.87 0.84
C ILE A 45 4.45 -14.97 1.39
N ASP A 46 5.69 -15.16 0.97
CA ASP A 46 6.86 -14.48 1.55
C ASP A 46 6.94 -12.96 1.21
N SER A 47 6.23 -12.54 0.16
CA SER A 47 6.22 -11.16 -0.33
C SER A 47 4.81 -10.79 -0.77
N LEU A 48 4.02 -10.34 0.21
CA LEU A 48 2.66 -9.87 0.01
C LEU A 48 2.55 -8.41 0.48
N TYR A 49 1.69 -7.66 -0.18
CA TYR A 49 1.23 -6.34 0.27
C TYR A 49 -0.28 -6.37 0.45
N ILE A 50 -0.81 -5.51 1.31
CA ILE A 50 -2.21 -5.57 1.71
C ILE A 50 -2.82 -4.18 1.92
N GLU A 51 -4.04 -4.00 1.39
CA GLU A 51 -4.84 -2.81 1.62
C GLU A 51 -6.30 -3.20 1.90
N TRP A 52 -6.98 -2.44 2.76
CA TRP A 52 -8.39 -2.62 3.05
C TRP A 52 -9.24 -1.52 2.41
N MET A 53 -10.31 -1.89 1.71
CA MET A 53 -11.27 -0.93 1.17
C MET A 53 -12.67 -1.55 1.10
N ASP A 54 -13.67 -0.81 1.60
CA ASP A 54 -15.10 -1.12 1.49
C ASP A 54 -15.46 -2.59 1.82
N GLY A 55 -14.95 -3.08 2.97
CA GLY A 55 -15.25 -4.42 3.48
C GLY A 55 -14.46 -5.55 2.81
N ASN A 56 -13.43 -5.21 2.04
CA ASN A 56 -12.59 -6.18 1.34
C ASN A 56 -11.11 -5.91 1.61
N LEU A 57 -10.33 -6.98 1.69
CA LEU A 57 -8.88 -6.94 1.61
C LEU A 57 -8.43 -7.21 0.19
N TYR A 58 -7.44 -6.43 -0.24
CA TYR A 58 -6.77 -6.55 -1.51
C TYR A 58 -5.32 -6.92 -1.24
N ILE A 59 -4.90 -8.05 -1.77
CA ILE A 59 -3.58 -8.63 -1.48
C ILE A 59 -2.85 -8.81 -2.80
N THR A 60 -1.66 -8.26 -2.92
CA THR A 60 -0.81 -8.48 -4.09
C THR A 60 0.21 -9.56 -3.80
N ASN A 61 0.53 -10.36 -4.82
CA ASN A 61 1.52 -11.43 -4.71
C ASN A 61 2.51 -11.39 -5.88
N GLU A 62 3.77 -11.12 -5.55
CA GLU A 62 4.83 -11.01 -6.56
C GLU A 62 5.13 -12.34 -7.25
N TYR A 63 5.00 -13.47 -6.53
CA TYR A 63 5.37 -14.79 -7.04
C TYR A 63 4.31 -15.33 -7.99
N ASP A 64 3.05 -15.12 -7.66
CA ASP A 64 1.93 -15.54 -8.50
C ASP A 64 1.63 -14.54 -9.63
N ASN A 65 2.17 -13.32 -9.55
CA ASN A 65 1.79 -12.20 -10.43
C ASN A 65 0.27 -11.97 -10.41
N GLU A 66 -0.30 -11.95 -9.21
CA GLU A 66 -1.75 -11.90 -8.98
C GLU A 66 -2.11 -10.83 -7.95
N ILE A 67 -3.35 -10.35 -8.08
CA ILE A 67 -4.05 -9.55 -7.07
C ILE A 67 -5.26 -10.36 -6.61
N TYR A 68 -5.39 -10.52 -5.30
CA TYR A 68 -6.52 -11.17 -4.66
C TYR A 68 -7.44 -10.12 -4.05
N ARG A 69 -8.76 -10.36 -4.12
CA ARG A 69 -9.76 -9.62 -3.36
C ARG A 69 -10.59 -10.60 -2.54
N ILE A 70 -10.74 -10.31 -1.25
CA ILE A 70 -11.39 -11.21 -0.29
C ILE A 70 -12.22 -10.36 0.67
N PRO A 71 -13.45 -10.75 1.02
CA PRO A 71 -14.18 -10.10 2.11
C PRO A 71 -13.36 -10.15 3.40
N ASP A 72 -13.32 -9.05 4.15
CA ASP A 72 -12.57 -8.96 5.42
C ASP A 72 -13.10 -9.90 6.53
N SER A 73 -14.36 -10.30 6.42
CA SER A 73 -15.02 -11.34 7.21
C SER A 73 -14.70 -12.77 6.75
N GLY A 74 -13.89 -12.91 5.70
CA GLY A 74 -13.62 -14.17 5.01
C GLY A 74 -14.70 -14.52 3.99
N GLY A 75 -14.36 -15.39 3.04
CA GLY A 75 -15.31 -15.84 2.03
C GLY A 75 -14.66 -16.18 0.70
N ALA A 76 -15.43 -15.99 -0.38
CA ALA A 76 -14.96 -16.28 -1.72
C ALA A 76 -13.85 -15.31 -2.13
N GLN A 77 -12.69 -15.89 -2.48
CA GLN A 77 -11.58 -15.16 -3.08
C GLN A 77 -11.86 -14.91 -4.56
N MET A 78 -11.60 -13.68 -4.99
CA MET A 78 -11.46 -13.30 -6.40
C MET A 78 -9.99 -13.13 -6.72
N THR A 79 -9.57 -13.57 -7.90
CA THR A 79 -8.18 -13.48 -8.36
C THR A 79 -8.12 -12.77 -9.71
N VAL A 80 -7.16 -11.87 -9.87
CA VAL A 80 -6.83 -11.20 -11.14
C VAL A 80 -5.33 -11.37 -11.40
N SER A 81 -4.97 -12.00 -12.51
CA SER A 81 -3.57 -12.13 -12.93
C SER A 81 -3.09 -10.86 -13.62
N VAL A 82 -1.90 -10.39 -13.26
CA VAL A 82 -1.26 -9.17 -13.78
C VAL A 82 0.22 -9.46 -14.04
N SER A 83 0.57 -9.72 -15.29
CA SER A 83 1.96 -10.05 -15.68
C SER A 83 2.54 -9.12 -16.75
N VAL A 84 1.69 -8.41 -17.49
CA VAL A 84 2.10 -7.49 -18.56
C VAL A 84 1.17 -6.28 -18.63
N THR A 85 1.75 -5.15 -19.01
CA THR A 85 1.06 -3.91 -19.37
C THR A 85 1.47 -3.51 -20.79
N ALA A 86 0.84 -2.46 -21.34
CA ALA A 86 1.27 -1.88 -22.61
C ALA A 86 2.73 -1.36 -22.57
N GLN A 87 3.33 -1.24 -21.39
CA GLN A 87 4.66 -0.70 -21.14
C GLN A 87 5.66 -1.79 -20.68
N GLY A 88 5.29 -3.07 -20.72
CA GLY A 88 6.18 -4.21 -20.44
C GLY A 88 5.72 -5.07 -19.26
N TYR A 89 6.66 -5.85 -18.71
CA TYR A 89 6.40 -6.75 -17.58
C TYR A 89 5.94 -5.97 -16.35
N PHE A 90 4.98 -6.56 -15.65
CA PHE A 90 4.43 -6.02 -14.42
C PHE A 90 4.40 -7.11 -13.36
N THR A 91 4.99 -6.82 -12.21
CA THR A 91 4.91 -7.70 -11.05
C THR A 91 4.25 -6.90 -9.92
N PRO A 92 3.08 -7.31 -9.41
CA PRO A 92 2.33 -6.54 -8.44
C PRO A 92 3.07 -6.53 -7.09
N GLY A 93 3.18 -5.34 -6.51
CA GLY A 93 3.81 -5.09 -5.20
C GLY A 93 2.91 -4.21 -4.35
N GLU A 94 3.52 -3.16 -3.77
CA GLU A 94 2.84 -2.15 -2.94
C GLU A 94 1.43 -1.81 -3.45
N ILE A 95 0.45 -1.85 -2.54
CA ILE A 95 -0.94 -1.53 -2.84
C ILE A 95 -1.46 -0.50 -1.85
N PHE A 96 -2.13 0.53 -2.37
CA PHE A 96 -2.75 1.56 -1.54
C PHE A 96 -4.05 2.05 -2.16
N LYS A 97 -4.92 2.65 -1.35
CA LYS A 97 -6.18 3.23 -1.82
C LYS A 97 -6.20 4.76 -1.85
N PHE A 98 -6.99 5.31 -2.77
CA PHE A 98 -7.42 6.70 -2.72
C PHE A 98 -8.80 6.87 -3.35
N GLY A 99 -9.74 7.43 -2.59
CA GLY A 99 -11.15 7.46 -2.99
C GLY A 99 -11.69 6.05 -3.18
N ALA A 100 -12.36 5.80 -4.30
CA ALA A 100 -12.90 4.48 -4.68
C ALA A 100 -11.96 3.69 -5.60
N SER A 101 -10.66 3.94 -5.51
CA SER A 101 -9.65 3.33 -6.38
C SER A 101 -8.51 2.73 -5.58
N LEU A 102 -7.97 1.64 -6.11
CA LEU A 102 -6.75 1.00 -5.64
C LEU A 102 -5.63 1.28 -6.63
N TYR A 103 -4.42 1.32 -6.14
CA TYR A 103 -3.21 1.51 -6.93
C TYR A 103 -2.26 0.39 -6.57
N VAL A 104 -1.85 -0.38 -7.57
CA VAL A 104 -0.86 -1.45 -7.41
C VAL A 104 0.42 -1.01 -8.09
N VAL A 105 1.53 -0.98 -7.37
CA VAL A 105 2.83 -0.57 -7.88
C VAL A 105 3.56 -1.77 -8.48
N ASN A 106 4.25 -1.54 -9.59
CA ASN A 106 5.12 -2.55 -10.17
C ASN A 106 6.41 -2.69 -9.35
N THR A 107 6.73 -3.88 -8.86
CA THR A 107 7.98 -4.13 -8.12
C THR A 107 9.23 -3.99 -8.99
N LEU A 108 9.12 -4.33 -10.28
CA LEU A 108 10.23 -4.27 -11.24
C LEU A 108 10.52 -2.83 -11.70
N ASN A 109 9.48 -1.98 -11.72
CA ASN A 109 9.57 -0.57 -12.04
C ASN A 109 8.64 0.23 -11.13
N LYS A 110 9.14 0.62 -9.95
CA LYS A 110 8.37 1.34 -8.93
C LYS A 110 7.82 2.70 -9.35
N LYS A 111 8.17 3.17 -10.55
CA LYS A 111 7.59 4.36 -11.17
C LYS A 111 6.29 4.07 -11.92
N GLN A 112 5.87 2.82 -11.99
CA GLN A 112 4.66 2.41 -12.68
C GLN A 112 3.67 1.86 -11.67
N ALA A 113 2.42 2.31 -11.76
CA ALA A 113 1.31 1.74 -11.03
C ALA A 113 0.17 1.39 -11.99
N ILE A 114 -0.70 0.47 -11.58
CA ILE A 114 -2.01 0.27 -12.20
C ILE A 114 -3.06 0.74 -11.21
N LYS A 115 -3.91 1.65 -11.66
CA LYS A 115 -5.11 2.05 -10.95
C LYS A 115 -6.24 1.09 -11.31
N TYR A 116 -6.94 0.61 -10.30
CA TYR A 116 -8.12 -0.23 -10.40
C TYR A 116 -9.32 0.42 -9.72
N ASP A 117 -10.52 0.05 -10.16
CA ASP A 117 -11.71 0.18 -9.33
C ASP A 117 -11.73 -0.89 -8.22
N GLN A 118 -12.66 -0.76 -7.27
CA GLN A 118 -12.87 -1.75 -6.19
C GLN A 118 -13.19 -3.19 -6.67
N ASN A 119 -13.54 -3.36 -7.94
CA ASN A 119 -13.83 -4.66 -8.53
C ASN A 119 -12.65 -5.27 -9.29
N LEU A 120 -11.49 -4.59 -9.29
CA LEU A 120 -10.32 -4.96 -10.07
C LEU A 120 -10.62 -5.09 -11.57
N SER A 121 -11.63 -4.36 -12.08
CA SER A 121 -12.08 -4.47 -13.48
C SER A 121 -11.56 -3.37 -14.40
N SER A 122 -11.35 -2.16 -13.89
CA SER A 122 -10.92 -1.00 -14.67
C SER A 122 -9.43 -0.72 -14.48
N ALA A 123 -8.56 -1.39 -15.24
CA ALA A 123 -7.10 -1.22 -15.16
C ALA A 123 -6.60 -0.03 -15.99
N GLU A 124 -6.02 0.97 -15.33
CA GLU A 124 -5.34 2.12 -15.96
C GLU A 124 -3.87 2.16 -15.55
N VAL A 125 -2.95 2.14 -16.52
CA VAL A 125 -1.51 2.22 -16.24
C VAL A 125 -1.09 3.68 -16.07
N ILE A 126 -0.48 4.00 -14.93
CA ILE A 126 0.02 5.33 -14.59
C ILE A 126 1.53 5.28 -14.42
N ASN A 127 2.23 6.26 -15.01
CA ASN A 127 3.65 6.46 -14.78
C ASN A 127 3.85 7.66 -13.85
N PHE A 128 4.60 7.45 -12.78
CA PHE A 128 4.98 8.44 -11.80
C PHE A 128 6.43 8.90 -11.99
N GLY A 129 6.74 10.13 -11.61
CA GLY A 129 8.07 10.71 -11.82
C GLY A 129 9.17 10.13 -10.92
N ALA A 130 8.78 9.45 -9.83
CA ALA A 130 9.66 8.87 -8.82
C ALA A 130 9.23 7.44 -8.49
N ASN A 131 10.05 6.71 -7.72
CA ASN A 131 9.63 5.42 -7.22
C ASN A 131 8.54 5.63 -6.16
N ILE A 132 7.48 4.85 -6.25
CA ILE A 132 6.43 4.77 -5.25
C ILE A 132 6.86 3.72 -4.23
N ILE A 133 6.94 4.12 -2.96
CA ILE A 133 7.34 3.24 -1.86
C ILE A 133 6.15 2.86 -1.00
N ASP A 134 5.32 3.84 -0.64
CA ASP A 134 4.13 3.71 0.20
C ASP A 134 3.27 4.96 -0.02
N ALA A 135 2.01 4.96 0.38
CA ALA A 135 1.14 6.11 0.33
C ALA A 135 0.10 6.14 1.45
N CYS A 136 -0.34 7.34 1.81
CA CYS A 136 -1.46 7.52 2.72
C CYS A 136 -2.31 8.73 2.33
N VAL A 137 -3.52 8.84 2.89
CA VAL A 137 -4.37 10.01 2.66
C VAL A 137 -4.19 11.02 3.79
N TYR A 138 -3.85 12.27 3.43
CA TYR A 138 -3.72 13.38 4.36
C TYR A 138 -4.40 14.63 3.80
N GLY A 139 -5.27 15.25 4.60
CA GLY A 139 -5.99 16.47 4.20
C GLY A 139 -6.82 16.29 2.93
N GLY A 140 -7.38 15.09 2.71
CA GLY A 140 -8.15 14.75 1.52
C GLY A 140 -7.35 14.56 0.23
N ALA A 141 -6.01 14.56 0.31
CA ALA A 141 -5.12 14.32 -0.82
C ALA A 141 -4.23 13.12 -0.57
N LEU A 142 -3.84 12.46 -1.66
CA LEU A 142 -2.96 11.31 -1.63
C LEU A 142 -1.51 11.78 -1.44
N GLN A 143 -0.87 11.30 -0.37
CA GLN A 143 0.55 11.51 -0.12
C GLN A 143 1.29 10.27 -0.58
N VAL A 144 2.14 10.42 -1.59
CA VAL A 144 2.97 9.35 -2.14
C VAL A 144 4.39 9.53 -1.61
N LEU A 145 4.91 8.53 -0.91
CA LEU A 145 6.28 8.48 -0.44
C LEU A 145 7.18 7.89 -1.53
N SER A 146 8.32 8.54 -1.78
CA SER A 146 9.47 7.95 -2.47
C SER A 146 10.62 7.75 -1.48
N GLU A 147 11.76 7.27 -1.95
CA GLU A 147 12.96 7.14 -1.11
C GLU A 147 13.43 8.48 -0.54
N SER A 148 13.14 9.61 -1.20
CA SER A 148 13.72 10.92 -0.89
C SER A 148 12.70 12.05 -0.73
N ALA A 149 11.43 11.82 -1.03
CA ALA A 149 10.41 12.86 -1.01
C ALA A 149 9.02 12.34 -0.68
N VAL A 150 8.16 13.28 -0.29
CA VAL A 150 6.71 13.08 -0.23
C VAL A 150 6.09 13.93 -1.33
N TYR A 151 5.15 13.37 -2.06
CA TYR A 151 4.43 14.03 -3.12
C TYR A 151 2.96 14.07 -2.72
N LYS A 152 2.40 15.27 -2.58
CA LYS A 152 0.94 15.44 -2.58
C LYS A 152 0.47 15.28 -4.01
N THR A 153 -0.48 14.40 -4.21
CA THR A 153 -1.03 14.06 -5.51
C THR A 153 -2.55 14.06 -5.51
N ASP A 154 -3.14 13.97 -6.71
CA ASP A 154 -4.56 13.68 -6.92
C ASP A 154 -4.80 12.19 -7.27
N GLY A 155 -6.03 11.84 -7.62
CA GLY A 155 -6.40 10.47 -8.01
C GLY A 155 -5.89 10.01 -9.38
N ALA A 156 -5.17 10.86 -10.11
CA ALA A 156 -4.42 10.49 -11.32
C ALA A 156 -2.91 10.40 -11.04
N LEU A 157 -2.49 10.46 -9.76
CA LEU A 157 -1.10 10.61 -9.33
C LEU A 157 -0.42 11.87 -9.92
N ALA A 158 -1.19 12.90 -10.28
CA ALA A 158 -0.62 14.17 -10.70
C ALA A 158 -0.07 14.90 -9.48
N VAL A 159 1.19 15.36 -9.56
CA VAL A 159 1.87 16.03 -8.45
C VAL A 159 1.32 17.44 -8.27
N LEU A 160 0.76 17.70 -7.10
CA LEU A 160 0.25 19.01 -6.67
C LEU A 160 1.30 19.78 -5.86
N LEU A 161 2.02 19.07 -4.99
CA LEU A 161 3.07 19.61 -4.16
C LEU A 161 4.09 18.51 -3.85
N LYS A 162 5.32 18.91 -3.52
CA LYS A 162 6.42 18.00 -3.20
C LYS A 162 7.24 18.56 -2.05
N TRP A 163 7.59 17.69 -1.11
CA TRP A 163 8.49 17.98 0.01
C TRP A 163 9.66 16.98 0.03
N GLY A 164 10.75 17.33 0.70
CA GLY A 164 11.80 16.38 1.07
C GLY A 164 13.05 16.34 0.18
N ASP A 165 12.96 16.71 -1.10
CA ASP A 165 14.06 16.43 -2.03
C ASP A 165 15.30 17.32 -1.87
N PHE A 166 15.21 18.57 -1.40
CA PHE A 166 16.38 19.47 -1.26
C PHE A 166 16.20 20.57 -0.19
N GLY A 167 17.10 20.59 0.81
CA GLY A 167 17.24 21.64 1.83
C GLY A 167 17.91 21.17 3.14
N GLU A 168 18.47 22.10 3.93
CA GLU A 168 18.77 21.88 5.35
C GLU A 168 17.55 22.33 6.18
N GLY A 169 16.93 21.41 6.93
CA GLY A 169 15.83 21.76 7.83
C GLY A 169 14.84 20.63 8.13
N PRO A 170 13.80 20.92 8.94
CA PRO A 170 12.67 20.02 9.19
C PRO A 170 11.98 19.62 7.88
N GLY A 171 11.54 18.37 7.78
CA GLY A 171 10.77 17.88 6.63
C GLY A 171 11.59 17.27 5.47
N ARG A 172 12.76 16.70 5.74
CA ARG A 172 13.58 15.96 4.75
C ARG A 172 13.37 14.44 4.84
N VAL A 173 13.30 13.75 3.70
CA VAL A 173 13.29 12.29 3.59
C VAL A 173 14.58 11.83 2.89
N PHE A 174 15.23 10.78 3.38
CA PHE A 174 16.48 10.28 2.79
C PHE A 174 16.42 8.81 2.36
N ASN A 175 15.64 8.02 3.09
CA ASN A 175 15.46 6.59 2.91
C ASN A 175 14.04 6.23 3.36
N GLY A 176 13.04 6.84 2.72
CA GLY A 176 11.63 6.57 2.97
C GLY A 176 11.32 5.08 2.85
N LYS A 177 10.61 4.54 3.86
CA LYS A 177 10.20 3.14 3.94
C LYS A 177 8.70 2.97 4.09
N SER A 178 8.05 3.84 4.83
CA SER A 178 6.60 3.84 5.01
C SER A 178 6.11 5.22 5.43
N ILE A 179 4.86 5.54 5.13
CA ILE A 179 4.18 6.77 5.49
C ILE A 179 2.82 6.48 6.12
N ALA A 180 2.49 7.17 7.21
CA ALA A 180 1.19 7.07 7.86
C ALA A 180 0.68 8.46 8.27
N TYR A 181 -0.64 8.62 8.29
CA TYR A 181 -1.29 9.83 8.78
C TYR A 181 -1.97 9.55 10.12
N ASN A 182 -1.74 10.42 11.10
CA ASN A 182 -2.46 10.40 12.37
C ASN A 182 -3.52 11.50 12.40
N THR A 183 -4.79 11.10 12.42
CA THR A 183 -5.93 12.01 12.49
C THR A 183 -6.04 12.78 13.81
N ILE A 184 -5.43 12.27 14.88
CA ILE A 184 -5.52 12.87 16.23
C ILE A 184 -4.68 14.14 16.33
N ASP A 185 -3.43 14.09 15.85
CA ASP A 185 -2.50 15.24 15.91
C ASP A 185 -2.38 15.97 14.58
N GLY A 186 -2.95 15.44 13.50
CA GLY A 186 -2.90 16.05 12.18
C GLY A 186 -1.55 15.89 11.49
N LEU A 187 -0.68 14.98 11.95
CA LEU A 187 0.68 14.84 11.44
C LEU A 187 0.85 13.61 10.55
N LEU A 188 1.71 13.77 9.55
CA LEU A 188 2.29 12.69 8.77
C LEU A 188 3.52 12.13 9.48
N TYR A 189 3.61 10.82 9.52
CA TYR A 189 4.71 10.05 10.09
C TYR A 189 5.41 9.29 8.98
N ILE A 190 6.72 9.41 8.88
CA ILE A 190 7.52 8.75 7.85
C ILE A 190 8.61 7.94 8.53
N GLN A 191 8.65 6.66 8.21
CA GLN A 191 9.83 5.86 8.49
C GLN A 191 10.92 6.23 7.48
N ASP A 192 11.92 6.95 7.96
CA ASP A 192 13.10 7.36 7.21
C ASP A 192 14.31 6.57 7.73
N GLY A 193 14.62 5.47 7.05
CA GLY A 193 15.61 4.49 7.49
C GLY A 193 15.24 3.89 8.84
N SER A 194 16.04 4.17 9.87
CA SER A 194 15.83 3.73 11.25
C SER A 194 15.15 4.76 12.14
N THR A 195 14.71 5.89 11.56
CA THR A 195 14.09 6.99 12.30
C THR A 195 12.65 7.19 11.88
N ILE A 196 11.81 7.69 12.80
CA ILE A 196 10.48 8.17 12.46
C ILE A 196 10.53 9.69 12.46
N LYS A 197 10.15 10.30 11.34
CA LYS A 197 10.06 11.75 11.15
C LYS A 197 8.60 12.18 11.10
N LYS A 198 8.32 13.37 11.61
CA LYS A 198 6.98 13.96 11.61
C LYS A 198 6.92 15.16 10.68
N PHE A 199 5.82 15.30 9.96
CA PHE A 199 5.56 16.34 8.99
C PHE A 199 4.15 16.87 9.20
N GLY A 200 3.98 18.18 9.11
CA GLY A 200 2.71 18.87 9.33
C GLY A 200 2.97 20.37 9.47
N GLU A 201 1.92 21.18 9.28
CA GLU A 201 1.97 22.62 9.56
C GLU A 201 1.64 22.89 11.03
#